data_AF-A0A9X4QTS6-F1
#
_entry.id   AF-A0A9X4QTS6-F1
#
_cell.length_a   1.000
_cell.length_b   1.000
_cell.length_c   1.000
_cell.angle_alpha   90.00
_cell.angle_beta   90.00
_cell.angle_gamma   90.00
#
_symmetry.space_group_name_H-M   'P 1'
#
loop_
_entity.id
_entity.type
_entity.pdbx_description
1 polymer ?
#
loop_
_entity_poly.entity_id
_entity_poly.type
_entity_poly.pdbx_seq_one_letter_code
_entity_poly.pdbx_strand_id
1 'polypeptide(L)'
;MNKDSFIIAEIWYDAKLMMTGRGVDSVMNYELRDMLLALVADESIGVGDFHERLVRHANRYALAEAMGLYNLLGSHDTERIWTRCGADRRKLSLLLAMQFMLPGMPAVYYGDEIGMAGDNDPGCRGAMRWEPEPADSDIWQETAEWIRLRKSHPALLGGDLILFAAERCKRLYDCQKT
;
A
#
# COMPACT_ATOMS: atom_id res chain seq x y z
N MET A 1 18.83 6.99 -25.08
CA MET A 1 18.18 6.41 -23.89
C MET A 1 17.73 5.00 -24.25
N ASN A 2 17.95 4.02 -23.37
CA ASN A 2 17.43 2.66 -23.58
C ASN A 2 15.89 2.74 -23.65
N LYS A 3 15.24 2.09 -24.62
CA LYS A 3 13.77 2.12 -24.74
C LYS A 3 13.08 1.30 -23.66
N ASP A 4 13.80 0.38 -23.04
CA ASP A 4 13.30 -0.48 -21.96
C ASP A 4 13.59 0.11 -20.56
N SER A 5 14.19 1.31 -20.48
CA SER A 5 14.40 1.96 -19.18
C SER A 5 13.08 2.48 -18.63
N PHE A 6 12.86 2.25 -17.33
CA PHE A 6 11.71 2.76 -16.60
C PHE A 6 12.14 3.90 -15.66
N ILE A 7 11.49 5.04 -15.75
CA ILE A 7 11.82 6.25 -15.00
C ILE A 7 10.79 6.46 -13.88
N ILE A 8 11.26 6.36 -12.64
CA ILE A 8 10.46 6.63 -11.45
C ILE A 8 10.99 7.89 -10.79
N ALA A 9 10.12 8.87 -10.55
CA ALA A 9 10.46 10.03 -9.74
C ALA A 9 10.00 9.88 -8.30
N GLU A 10 10.78 10.43 -7.38
CA GLU A 10 10.38 10.61 -6.01
C GLU A 10 9.56 11.91 -5.89
N ILE A 11 8.25 11.78 -5.80
CA ILE A 11 7.33 12.90 -5.59
C ILE A 11 6.35 12.50 -4.50
N TRP A 12 6.26 13.32 -3.46
CA TRP A 12 5.48 13.01 -2.25
C TRP A 12 4.02 13.50 -2.32
N TYR A 13 3.66 14.20 -3.38
CA TYR A 13 2.37 14.85 -3.59
C TYR A 13 1.89 14.60 -5.02
N ASP A 14 0.79 15.26 -5.42
CA ASP A 14 0.21 15.11 -6.76
C ASP A 14 1.25 15.28 -7.87
N ALA A 15 1.51 14.17 -8.55
CA ALA A 15 2.50 14.08 -9.61
C ALA A 15 1.91 14.02 -11.03
N LYS A 16 0.60 14.24 -11.19
CA LYS A 16 -0.07 14.08 -12.48
C LYS A 16 0.58 14.90 -13.60
N LEU A 17 1.04 16.11 -13.29
CA LEU A 17 1.72 16.96 -14.27
C LEU A 17 3.03 16.34 -14.78
N MET A 18 3.78 15.66 -13.92
CA MET A 18 5.07 15.05 -14.28
C MET A 18 4.90 13.76 -15.08
N MET A 19 3.79 13.04 -14.87
CA MET A 19 3.44 11.86 -15.66
C MET A 19 2.83 12.22 -17.03
N THR A 20 2.38 13.46 -17.20
CA THR A 20 1.86 13.95 -18.48
C THR A 20 3.00 14.20 -19.47
N GLY A 21 2.77 13.93 -20.76
CA GLY A 21 3.69 14.36 -21.82
C GLY A 21 5.06 13.65 -21.84
N ARG A 22 5.18 12.47 -21.21
CA ARG A 22 6.41 11.65 -21.11
C ARG A 22 7.52 12.24 -20.22
N GLY A 23 7.17 12.93 -19.14
CA GLY A 23 8.16 13.35 -18.13
C GLY A 23 8.79 12.16 -17.42
N VAL A 24 7.97 11.37 -16.73
CA VAL A 24 8.36 10.12 -16.05
C VAL A 24 7.34 9.01 -16.31
N ASP A 25 7.76 7.75 -16.19
CA ASP A 25 6.89 6.59 -16.35
C ASP A 25 6.07 6.31 -15.08
N SER A 26 6.60 6.67 -13.91
CA SER A 26 5.97 6.45 -12.61
C SER A 26 6.47 7.44 -11.54
N VAL A 27 5.77 7.43 -10.41
CA VAL A 27 6.19 8.10 -9.19
C VAL A 27 6.04 7.20 -7.96
N MET A 28 6.83 7.49 -6.93
CA MET A 28 6.64 6.95 -5.58
C MET A 28 5.30 7.43 -5.02
N ASN A 29 4.33 6.52 -4.92
CA ASN A 29 2.94 6.85 -4.61
C ASN A 29 2.72 7.05 -3.10
N TYR A 30 3.34 8.09 -2.55
CA TYR A 30 3.21 8.48 -1.14
C TYR A 30 1.79 8.95 -0.80
N GLU A 31 1.04 9.52 -1.74
CA GLU A 31 -0.38 9.84 -1.51
C GLU A 31 -1.19 8.58 -1.17
N LEU A 32 -1.01 7.49 -1.92
CA LEU A 32 -1.64 6.21 -1.58
C LEU A 32 -1.17 5.68 -0.23
N ARG A 33 0.14 5.69 0.02
CA ARG A 33 0.70 5.30 1.32
C ARG A 33 -0.01 6.02 2.47
N ASP A 34 -0.06 7.35 2.42
CA ASP A 34 -0.58 8.15 3.52
C ASP A 34 -2.08 7.93 3.72
N MET A 35 -2.85 7.71 2.66
CA MET A 35 -4.26 7.30 2.78
C MET A 35 -4.43 5.94 3.46
N LEU A 36 -3.59 4.96 3.11
CA LEU A 36 -3.63 3.62 3.70
C LEU A 36 -3.25 3.65 5.19
N LEU A 37 -2.17 4.38 5.53
CA LEU A 37 -1.72 4.54 6.90
C LEU A 37 -2.74 5.30 7.76
N ALA A 38 -3.31 6.38 7.22
CA ALA A 38 -4.34 7.15 7.90
C ALA A 38 -5.56 6.28 8.28
N LEU A 39 -5.97 5.36 7.39
CA LEU A 39 -7.09 4.45 7.65
C LEU A 39 -6.72 3.36 8.66
N VAL A 40 -5.58 2.68 8.47
CA VAL A 40 -5.28 1.41 9.14
C VAL A 40 -4.32 1.56 10.32
N ALA A 41 -3.21 2.27 10.12
CA ALA A 41 -2.19 2.42 11.16
C ALA A 41 -2.63 3.43 12.20
N ASP A 42 -2.97 4.63 11.73
CA ASP A 42 -3.26 5.80 12.55
C ASP A 42 -4.72 5.87 12.99
N GLU A 43 -5.61 5.19 12.25
CA GLU A 43 -7.06 5.19 12.48
C GLU A 43 -7.63 6.62 12.59
N SER A 44 -7.03 7.55 11.84
CA SER A 44 -7.32 8.99 11.86
C SER A 44 -8.42 9.40 10.88
N ILE A 45 -8.77 8.51 9.94
CA ILE A 45 -9.87 8.70 8.99
C ILE A 45 -10.79 7.48 8.98
N GLY A 46 -12.07 7.70 8.68
CA GLY A 46 -13.04 6.63 8.50
C GLY A 46 -12.99 6.02 7.09
N VAL A 47 -13.71 4.89 6.91
CA VAL A 47 -13.83 4.22 5.60
C VAL A 47 -14.45 5.14 4.53
N GLY A 48 -15.40 6.00 4.90
CA GLY A 48 -16.01 6.97 3.99
C GLY A 48 -15.01 7.99 3.44
N ASP A 49 -14.23 8.62 4.33
CA ASP A 49 -13.18 9.56 3.94
C ASP A 49 -12.10 8.88 3.11
N PHE A 50 -11.69 7.68 3.50
CA PHE A 50 -10.74 6.87 2.73
C PHE A 50 -11.27 6.59 1.32
N HIS A 51 -12.53 6.17 1.20
CA HIS A 51 -13.16 5.89 -0.09
C HIS A 51 -13.19 7.13 -0.98
N GLU A 52 -13.60 8.29 -0.46
CA GLU A 52 -13.61 9.54 -1.25
C GLU A 52 -12.20 9.89 -1.76
N ARG A 53 -11.18 9.81 -0.88
CA ARG A 53 -9.80 10.13 -1.24
C ARG A 53 -9.24 9.14 -2.26
N LEU A 54 -9.51 7.84 -2.09
CA LEU A 54 -9.06 6.81 -3.01
C LEU A 54 -9.73 6.94 -4.39
N VAL A 55 -11.04 7.24 -4.44
CA VAL A 55 -11.74 7.51 -5.70
C VAL A 55 -11.16 8.73 -6.40
N ARG A 56 -10.87 9.81 -5.66
CA ARG A 56 -10.22 11.01 -6.23
C ARG A 56 -8.83 10.69 -6.80
N HIS A 57 -8.03 9.91 -6.06
CA HIS A 57 -6.71 9.47 -6.50
C HIS A 57 -6.80 8.61 -7.76
N ALA A 58 -7.67 7.60 -7.76
CA ALA A 58 -7.86 6.70 -8.90
C ALA A 58 -8.33 7.44 -10.15
N ASN A 59 -9.24 8.41 -10.02
CA ASN A 59 -9.72 9.21 -11.16
C ASN A 59 -8.71 10.22 -11.71
N ARG A 60 -7.63 10.51 -10.96
CA ARG A 60 -6.59 11.44 -11.42
C ARG A 60 -5.71 10.85 -12.53
N TYR A 61 -5.52 9.54 -12.50
CA TYR A 61 -4.65 8.80 -13.40
C TYR A 61 -5.49 7.96 -14.36
N ALA A 62 -5.11 7.93 -15.64
CA ALA A 62 -5.63 6.92 -16.55
C ALA A 62 -5.18 5.53 -16.07
N LEU A 63 -5.94 4.47 -16.39
CA LEU A 63 -5.64 3.12 -15.92
C LEU A 63 -4.18 2.70 -16.21
N ALA A 64 -3.67 3.01 -17.41
CA ALA A 64 -2.29 2.70 -17.80
C ALA A 64 -1.24 3.41 -16.92
N GLU A 65 -1.51 4.65 -16.49
CA GLU A 65 -0.64 5.39 -15.57
C GLU A 65 -0.75 4.83 -14.15
N ALA A 66 -1.97 4.53 -13.70
CA ALA A 66 -2.23 3.96 -12.38
C ALA A 66 -1.53 2.60 -12.19
N MET A 67 -1.46 1.78 -13.24
CA MET A 67 -0.70 0.51 -13.25
C MET A 67 0.81 0.70 -13.06
N GLY A 68 1.34 1.85 -13.46
CA GLY A 68 2.77 2.17 -13.32
C GLY A 68 3.15 2.69 -11.94
N LEU A 69 2.21 3.21 -11.15
CA LEU A 69 2.49 3.88 -9.86
C LEU A 69 3.25 2.97 -8.88
N TYR A 70 4.33 3.49 -8.28
CA TYR A 70 5.15 2.75 -7.32
C TYR A 70 4.50 2.79 -5.93
N ASN A 71 3.69 1.78 -5.62
CA ASN A 71 2.89 1.70 -4.40
C ASN A 71 3.72 1.14 -3.24
N LEU A 72 4.19 2.01 -2.37
CA LEU A 72 4.99 1.67 -1.19
C LEU A 72 4.22 1.88 0.12
N LEU A 73 4.60 1.15 1.17
CA LEU A 73 4.11 1.39 2.55
C LEU A 73 5.14 2.13 3.42
N GLY A 74 6.42 2.07 3.04
CA GLY A 74 7.52 2.73 3.71
C GLY A 74 8.74 2.80 2.80
N SER A 75 9.72 3.59 3.22
CA SER A 75 11.01 3.76 2.53
C SER A 75 12.13 4.03 3.54
N HIS A 76 13.29 4.38 3.02
CA HIS A 76 14.45 4.82 3.80
C HIS A 76 14.32 6.25 4.35
N ASP A 77 13.23 6.96 4.03
CA ASP A 77 12.93 8.32 4.49
C ASP A 77 11.65 8.38 5.35
N THR A 78 11.15 7.22 5.77
CA THR A 78 10.00 7.09 6.66
C THR A 78 10.31 6.12 7.79
N GLU A 79 9.56 6.19 8.89
CA GLU A 79 9.53 5.11 9.87
C GLU A 79 9.12 3.77 9.21
N ARG A 80 9.57 2.66 9.78
CA ARG A 80 9.21 1.32 9.27
C ARG A 80 7.74 1.02 9.52
N ILE A 81 7.13 0.29 8.58
CA ILE A 81 5.69 -0.02 8.64
C ILE A 81 5.33 -0.79 9.93
N TRP A 82 6.20 -1.68 10.39
CA TRP A 82 6.00 -2.43 11.63
C TRP A 82 5.93 -1.52 12.85
N THR A 83 6.82 -0.52 12.92
CA THR A 83 6.80 0.52 13.97
C THR A 83 5.55 1.38 13.85
N ARG A 84 5.19 1.82 12.63
CA ARG A 84 4.00 2.65 12.41
C ARG A 84 2.70 1.94 12.78
N CYS A 85 2.63 0.63 12.58
CA CYS A 85 1.50 -0.20 13.02
C CYS A 85 1.48 -0.46 14.54
N GLY A 86 2.43 0.06 15.31
CA GLY A 86 2.56 -0.22 16.74
C GLY A 86 2.81 -1.70 17.04
N ALA A 87 3.52 -2.39 16.15
CA ALA A 87 3.73 -3.84 16.20
C ALA A 87 2.42 -4.67 16.18
N ASP A 88 1.32 -4.13 15.62
CA ASP A 88 0.08 -4.88 15.41
C ASP A 88 0.12 -5.64 14.08
N ARG A 89 0.22 -6.97 14.18
CA ARG A 89 0.25 -7.90 13.04
C ARG A 89 -0.98 -7.80 12.14
N ARG A 90 -2.15 -7.49 12.70
CA ARG A 90 -3.41 -7.40 11.94
C ARG A 90 -3.43 -6.15 11.07
N LYS A 91 -2.94 -5.02 11.61
CA LYS A 91 -2.80 -3.77 10.85
C LYS A 91 -1.83 -3.96 9.69
N LEU A 92 -0.68 -4.59 9.94
CA LEU A 92 0.28 -4.90 8.88
C LEU A 92 -0.30 -5.81 7.80
N SER A 93 -0.97 -6.91 8.19
CA SER A 93 -1.60 -7.84 7.25
C SER A 93 -2.63 -7.14 6.36
N LEU A 94 -3.47 -6.27 6.92
CA LEU A 94 -4.43 -5.49 6.15
C LEU A 94 -3.75 -4.52 5.17
N LEU A 95 -2.69 -3.84 5.60
CA LEU A 95 -1.92 -2.94 4.73
C LEU A 95 -1.25 -3.68 3.58
N LEU A 96 -0.67 -4.86 3.83
CA LEU A 96 -0.11 -5.74 2.79
C LEU A 96 -1.20 -6.16 1.81
N ALA A 97 -2.35 -6.63 2.30
CA ALA A 97 -3.48 -7.00 1.45
C ALA A 97 -3.90 -5.83 0.54
N MET A 98 -4.07 -4.62 1.10
CA MET A 98 -4.43 -3.44 0.31
C MET A 98 -3.35 -3.07 -0.70
N GLN A 99 -2.07 -3.09 -0.31
CA GLN A 99 -0.95 -2.78 -1.21
C GLN A 99 -0.88 -3.74 -2.41
N PHE A 100 -1.08 -5.04 -2.18
CA PHE A 100 -1.03 -6.06 -3.23
C PHE A 100 -2.34 -6.25 -4.00
N MET A 101 -3.46 -5.73 -3.53
CA MET A 101 -4.74 -5.74 -4.25
C MET A 101 -4.96 -4.51 -5.12
N LEU A 102 -4.39 -3.37 -4.74
CA LEU A 102 -4.62 -2.12 -5.48
C LEU A 102 -3.85 -2.08 -6.83
N PRO A 103 -4.39 -1.32 -7.80
CA PRO A 103 -3.69 -0.93 -9.04
C PRO A 103 -2.32 -0.31 -8.81
N GLY A 104 -1.30 -0.78 -9.53
CA GLY A 104 0.07 -0.24 -9.47
C GLY A 104 1.15 -1.30 -9.29
N MET A 105 2.35 -0.85 -8.92
CA MET A 105 3.51 -1.70 -8.64
C MET A 105 3.76 -1.73 -7.13
N PRO A 106 3.37 -2.80 -6.41
CA PRO A 106 3.64 -2.91 -4.98
C PRO A 106 5.15 -2.98 -4.72
N ALA A 107 5.62 -2.21 -3.75
CA ALA A 107 7.02 -2.11 -3.37
C ALA A 107 7.20 -2.37 -1.87
N VAL A 108 8.02 -3.37 -1.55
CA VAL A 108 8.34 -3.76 -0.16
C VAL A 108 9.70 -3.17 0.19
N TYR A 109 9.79 -2.46 1.31
CA TYR A 109 11.06 -1.96 1.83
C TYR A 109 11.78 -3.07 2.59
N TYR A 110 13.07 -3.29 2.30
CA TYR A 110 13.80 -4.46 2.82
C TYR A 110 13.65 -4.60 4.34
N GLY A 111 13.41 -5.82 4.79
CA GLY A 111 13.23 -6.12 6.20
C GLY A 111 11.80 -5.90 6.73
N ASP A 112 10.93 -5.17 6.03
CA ASP A 112 9.53 -5.03 6.45
C ASP A 112 8.80 -6.38 6.31
N GLU A 113 9.19 -7.19 5.33
CA GLU A 113 8.70 -8.56 5.16
C GLU A 113 9.09 -9.50 6.30
N ILE A 114 10.01 -9.12 7.19
CA ILE A 114 10.32 -9.87 8.43
C ILE A 114 10.02 -9.05 9.69
N GLY A 115 9.22 -7.99 9.57
CA GLY A 115 8.82 -7.13 10.68
C GLY A 115 10.00 -6.41 11.35
N MET A 116 10.94 -5.88 10.57
CA MET A 116 11.95 -4.99 11.11
C MET A 116 11.29 -3.73 11.68
N ALA A 117 11.67 -3.36 12.90
CA ALA A 117 11.27 -2.12 13.55
C ALA A 117 12.32 -1.03 13.28
N GLY A 118 11.88 0.21 13.24
CA GLY A 118 12.75 1.39 13.14
C GLY A 118 11.92 2.66 13.11
N ASP A 119 12.34 3.66 13.87
CA ASP A 119 11.82 5.03 13.76
C ASP A 119 12.20 5.65 12.41
N ASN A 120 11.90 6.92 12.19
CA ASN A 120 12.32 7.62 10.97
C ASN A 120 13.86 7.73 10.87
N ASP A 121 14.39 8.23 9.76
CA ASP A 121 15.83 8.35 9.48
C ASP A 121 16.58 8.92 10.70
N PRO A 122 17.61 8.22 11.23
CA PRO A 122 18.29 7.02 10.69
C PRO A 122 17.77 5.67 11.16
N GLY A 123 16.75 5.61 12.03
CA GLY A 123 16.24 4.37 12.61
C GLY A 123 15.75 3.36 11.58
N CYS A 124 15.17 3.82 10.47
CA CYS A 124 14.64 2.97 9.40
C CYS A 124 15.72 2.31 8.53
N ARG A 125 17.00 2.72 8.69
CA ARG A 125 18.14 2.25 7.87
C ARG A 125 19.00 1.20 8.58
N GLY A 126 18.46 0.53 9.60
CA GLY A 126 19.14 -0.54 10.32
C GLY A 126 19.50 -1.73 9.44
N ALA A 127 20.61 -2.40 9.75
CA ALA A 127 21.10 -3.55 9.00
C ALA A 127 20.05 -4.68 8.93
N MET A 128 19.96 -5.34 7.76
CA MET A 128 19.07 -6.47 7.54
C MET A 128 19.32 -7.57 8.58
N ARG A 129 18.24 -8.12 9.13
CA ARG A 129 18.31 -9.27 10.03
C ARG A 129 18.23 -10.56 9.20
N TRP A 130 19.33 -11.31 9.21
CA TRP A 130 19.42 -12.61 8.52
C TRP A 130 19.19 -13.81 9.45
N GLU A 131 19.17 -13.56 10.77
CA GLU A 131 18.97 -14.59 11.79
C GLU A 131 17.83 -14.19 12.74
N PRO A 132 16.84 -15.07 13.01
CA PRO A 132 16.63 -16.35 12.32
C PRO A 132 16.37 -16.14 10.81
N GLU A 133 16.44 -17.23 10.03
CA GLU A 133 16.25 -17.20 8.58
C GLU A 133 14.96 -16.45 8.22
N PRO A 134 14.99 -15.43 7.33
CA PRO A 134 13.83 -14.65 6.94
C PRO A 134 12.58 -15.48 6.58
N ALA A 135 12.78 -16.62 5.93
CA ALA A 135 11.70 -17.52 5.51
C ALA A 135 10.88 -18.12 6.67
N ASP A 136 11.44 -18.14 7.88
CA ASP A 136 10.75 -18.59 9.09
C ASP A 136 9.80 -17.54 9.67
N SER A 137 9.81 -16.30 9.14
CA SER A 137 8.89 -15.25 9.57
C SER A 137 7.49 -15.45 8.99
N ASP A 138 6.46 -15.39 9.84
CA ASP A 138 5.06 -15.38 9.40
C ASP A 138 4.73 -14.16 8.50
N ILE A 139 5.44 -13.04 8.66
CA ILE A 139 5.27 -11.85 7.80
C ILE A 139 5.85 -12.15 6.42
N TRP A 140 6.96 -12.88 6.37
CA TRP A 140 7.61 -13.25 5.11
C TRP A 140 6.71 -14.18 4.32
N GLN A 141 6.17 -15.20 4.99
CA GLN A 141 5.27 -16.17 4.39
C GLN A 141 4.00 -15.50 3.84
N GLU A 142 3.39 -14.58 4.59
CA GLU A 142 2.24 -13.82 4.10
C GLU A 142 2.62 -12.92 2.91
N THR A 143 3.74 -12.21 2.99
CA THR A 143 4.21 -11.34 1.89
C THR A 143 4.45 -12.16 0.62
N ALA A 144 5.08 -13.33 0.74
CA ALA A 144 5.28 -14.27 -0.35
C ALA A 144 3.96 -14.81 -0.92
N GLU A 145 2.96 -15.06 -0.07
CA GLU A 145 1.62 -15.45 -0.49
C GLU A 145 0.93 -14.33 -1.29
N TRP A 146 0.96 -13.09 -0.82
CA TRP A 146 0.42 -11.94 -1.56
C TRP A 146 1.09 -11.75 -2.93
N ILE A 147 2.41 -11.90 -3.00
CA ILE A 147 3.15 -11.89 -4.27
C ILE A 147 2.65 -13.01 -5.20
N ARG A 148 2.48 -14.23 -4.67
CA ARG A 148 1.99 -15.38 -5.43
C ARG A 148 0.56 -15.18 -5.92
N LEU A 149 -0.33 -14.68 -5.06
CA LEU A 149 -1.72 -14.37 -5.39
C LEU A 149 -1.78 -13.32 -6.50
N ARG A 150 -1.05 -12.21 -6.36
CA ARG A 150 -1.01 -11.16 -7.39
C ARG A 150 -0.52 -11.70 -8.73
N LYS A 151 0.54 -12.51 -8.75
CA LYS A 151 1.09 -13.09 -10.00
C LYS A 151 0.16 -14.12 -10.65
N SER A 152 -0.68 -14.80 -9.88
CA SER A 152 -1.56 -15.87 -10.37
C SER A 152 -2.96 -15.38 -10.79
N HIS A 153 -3.33 -14.14 -10.46
CA HIS A 153 -4.67 -13.60 -10.73
C HIS A 153 -4.58 -12.38 -11.66
N PRO A 154 -4.99 -12.51 -12.95
CA PRO A 154 -4.94 -11.41 -13.91
C PRO A 154 -5.68 -10.14 -13.46
N ALA A 155 -6.77 -10.30 -12.68
CA ALA A 155 -7.51 -9.18 -12.11
C ALA A 155 -6.63 -8.28 -11.21
N LEU A 156 -5.64 -8.85 -10.51
CA LEU A 156 -4.72 -8.10 -9.64
C LEU A 156 -3.54 -7.48 -10.42
N LEU A 157 -3.28 -7.91 -11.66
CA LEU A 157 -2.19 -7.37 -12.49
C LEU A 157 -2.63 -6.24 -13.42
N GLY A 158 -3.89 -6.24 -13.84
CA GLY A 158 -4.41 -5.26 -14.81
C GLY A 158 -5.93 -5.24 -14.92
N GLY A 159 -6.64 -5.74 -13.91
CA GLY A 159 -8.10 -5.65 -13.86
C GLY A 159 -8.58 -4.25 -13.51
N ASP A 160 -9.86 -4.00 -13.83
CA ASP A 160 -10.53 -2.76 -13.44
C ASP A 160 -10.74 -2.71 -11.91
N LEU A 161 -10.50 -1.54 -11.33
CA LEU A 161 -10.83 -1.27 -9.94
C LEU A 161 -12.21 -0.63 -9.84
N ILE A 162 -13.15 -1.36 -9.22
CA ILE A 162 -14.46 -0.83 -8.87
C ILE A 162 -14.55 -0.74 -7.34
N LEU A 163 -14.74 0.47 -6.84
CA LEU A 163 -14.82 0.74 -5.41
C LEU A 163 -16.29 0.78 -4.97
N PHE A 164 -16.63 -0.07 -4.01
CA PHE A 164 -17.91 -0.06 -3.33
C PHE A 164 -17.68 0.31 -1.86
N ALA A 165 -18.43 1.29 -1.36
CA ALA A 165 -18.52 1.57 0.06
C ALA A 165 -19.86 1.06 0.60
N ALA A 166 -19.81 0.27 1.67
CA ALA A 166 -20.99 -0.12 2.43
C ALA A 166 -20.89 0.47 3.83
N GLU A 167 -21.85 1.30 4.21
CA GLU A 167 -22.00 1.70 5.60
C GLU A 167 -22.53 0.51 6.42
N ARG A 168 -22.13 0.44 7.70
CA ARG A 168 -22.64 -0.58 8.63
C ARG A 168 -24.16 -0.60 8.59
N CYS A 169 -24.75 -1.68 8.09
CA CYS A 169 -26.16 -1.98 8.33
C CYS A 169 -26.31 -2.21 9.84
N LYS A 170 -26.77 -1.21 10.60
CA LYS A 170 -27.23 -1.42 11.98
C LYS A 170 -28.39 -2.41 11.90
N ARG A 171 -28.14 -3.67 12.29
CA ARG A 171 -29.22 -4.63 12.54
C ARG A 171 -30.07 -4.09 13.69
N LEU A 172 -31.21 -3.49 13.35
CA LEU A 172 -32.30 -3.26 14.29
C LEU A 172 -32.87 -4.65 14.64
N TYR A 173 -32.44 -5.21 15.76
CA TYR A 173 -33.23 -6.23 16.43
C TYR A 173 -34.26 -5.50 17.28
N ASP A 174 -35.40 -5.16 16.70
CA ASP A 174 -36.61 -4.88 17.48
C ASP A 174 -37.37 -6.20 17.63
N CYS A 175 -37.05 -6.94 18.68
CA CYS A 175 -37.90 -8.04 19.14
C CYS A 175 -38.81 -7.47 20.21
N GLN A 176 -39.93 -6.87 19.81
CA GLN A 176 -41.00 -6.57 20.74
C GLN A 176 -41.61 -7.89 21.21
N LYS A 177 -41.28 -8.28 22.45
CA LYS A 177 -42.11 -9.16 23.26
C LYS A 177 -42.94 -8.30 24.20
N THR A 178 -44.22 -8.16 23.89
CA THR A 178 -45.36 -8.23 24.83
C THR A 178 -46.63 -8.39 24.03
#